data_AF-A0A6G2IGD5-F1
#
_entry.id   AF-A0A6G2IGD5-F1
#
_cell.length_a   1.000
_cell.length_b   1.000
_cell.length_c   1.000
_cell.angle_alpha   90.00
_cell.angle_beta   90.00
_cell.angle_gamma   90.00
#
_symmetry.space_group_name_H-M   'P 1'
#
loop_
_entity.id
_entity.type
_entity.pdbx_description
1 polymer ?
#
loop_
_entity_poly.entity_id
_entity_poly.type
_entity_poly.pdbx_seq_one_letter_code
_entity_poly.pdbx_strand_id
1 'polypeptide(L)'
;MTSLTDRVTDYQAAAWACEAAAGAETFVAVYAAHTSAESVARGINNGRIRAYRPAGRFEARAFPAEGGAAVWSRFTAGEALPALPETLTVRVPNYGPQKGYEGVRVVTVEISARCQVCGGPRGELRPDTFRRDGVSHVRDAWDNPCGHADEYKAVLAEARRRQEGYPTGRSRGPVLAGVEGGAYRAAVDLIAAEVASWPWVTALRVIPLLEKAGEQAAADAVTRFRAEHGSGSNTSARSAALYLMHCDEEALKAAATTTGDVK
;
A
#
# COMPACT_ATOMS: atom_id res chain seq x y z
N MET A 1 0.44 -15.28 21.11
CA MET A 1 1.19 -14.89 19.90
C MET A 1 2.01 -13.65 20.24
N THR A 2 3.34 -13.75 20.25
CA THR A 2 4.22 -12.61 20.53
C THR A 2 4.10 -11.59 19.41
N SER A 3 3.93 -10.30 19.72
CA SER A 3 3.83 -9.25 18.70
C SER A 3 5.06 -9.28 17.79
N LEU A 4 4.84 -9.36 16.47
CA LEU A 4 5.91 -9.41 15.47
C LEU A 4 6.66 -8.08 15.32
N THR A 5 6.20 -7.00 15.95
CA THR A 5 6.68 -5.63 15.73
C THR A 5 7.92 -5.23 16.54
N ASP A 6 8.23 -5.91 17.65
CA ASP A 6 9.24 -5.44 18.64
C ASP A 6 10.62 -6.11 18.55
N ARG A 7 10.87 -6.95 17.53
CA ARG A 7 12.18 -7.58 17.35
C ARG A 7 13.04 -6.78 16.38
N VAL A 8 14.23 -6.40 16.83
CA VAL A 8 15.30 -5.92 15.94
C VAL A 8 15.52 -7.00 14.87
N THR A 9 15.30 -6.64 13.61
CA THR A 9 15.44 -7.56 12.48
C THR A 9 16.89 -7.99 12.32
N ASP A 10 17.16 -9.29 12.42
CA ASP A 10 18.45 -9.86 12.04
C ASP A 10 18.52 -10.05 10.53
N TYR A 11 18.97 -9.00 9.83
CA TYR A 11 19.11 -9.04 8.38
C TYR A 11 20.15 -10.06 7.90
N GLN A 12 21.13 -10.43 8.72
CA GLN A 12 22.16 -11.40 8.33
C GLN A 12 21.58 -12.81 8.30
N ALA A 13 20.85 -13.19 9.36
CA ALA A 13 20.15 -14.47 9.40
C ALA A 13 19.10 -14.58 8.28
N ALA A 14 18.33 -13.51 8.03
CA ALA A 14 17.35 -13.49 6.95
C ALA A 14 18.00 -13.63 5.56
N ALA A 15 19.13 -12.97 5.32
CA ALA A 15 19.86 -13.10 4.05
C ALA A 15 20.40 -14.52 3.84
N TRP A 16 20.97 -15.16 4.87
CA TRP A 16 21.39 -16.56 4.80
C TRP A 16 20.23 -17.52 4.53
N ALA A 17 19.08 -17.29 5.15
CA ALA A 17 17.88 -18.08 4.87
C ALA A 17 17.42 -17.91 3.41
N CYS A 18 17.46 -16.69 2.87
CA CYS A 18 17.18 -16.44 1.45
C CYS A 18 18.15 -17.17 0.53
N GLU A 19 19.45 -17.15 0.81
CA GLU A 19 20.47 -17.84 0.00
C GLU A 19 20.30 -19.36 0.04
N ALA A 20 19.97 -19.92 1.21
CA ALA A 20 19.70 -21.34 1.36
C ALA A 20 18.44 -21.80 0.61
N ALA A 21 17.47 -20.89 0.44
CA ALA A 21 16.22 -21.11 -0.29
C ALA A 21 16.23 -20.45 -1.68
N ALA A 22 17.31 -20.65 -2.45
CA ALA A 22 17.50 -20.01 -3.76
C ALA A 22 16.26 -20.10 -4.66
N GLY A 23 15.84 -18.94 -5.20
CA GLY A 23 14.64 -18.81 -6.02
C GLY A 23 13.31 -18.71 -5.26
N ALA A 24 13.23 -19.15 -4.00
CA ALA A 24 12.05 -19.04 -3.16
C ALA A 24 12.05 -17.74 -2.34
N GLU A 25 10.85 -17.23 -2.05
CA GLU A 25 10.70 -16.08 -1.17
C GLU A 25 10.80 -16.48 0.29
N THR A 26 11.61 -15.74 1.03
CA THR A 26 11.81 -15.87 2.47
C THR A 26 11.37 -14.58 3.15
N PHE A 27 10.74 -14.73 4.32
CA PHE A 27 10.31 -13.62 5.15
C PHE A 27 11.51 -12.86 5.74
N VAL A 28 11.48 -11.53 5.69
CA VAL A 28 12.52 -10.67 6.28
C VAL A 28 12.05 -10.04 7.59
N ALA A 29 10.97 -9.25 7.54
CA ALA A 29 10.42 -8.53 8.69
C ALA A 29 9.04 -7.93 8.39
N VAL A 30 8.30 -7.57 9.45
CA VAL A 30 7.11 -6.72 9.38
C VAL A 30 7.48 -5.32 9.89
N TYR A 31 7.00 -4.30 9.20
CA TYR A 31 7.13 -2.89 9.58
C TYR A 31 5.75 -2.29 9.78
N ALA A 32 5.61 -1.41 10.77
CA ALA A 32 4.34 -0.74 11.06
C ALA A 32 3.81 0.09 9.87
N ALA A 33 4.71 0.66 9.06
CA ALA A 33 4.36 1.48 7.90
C ALA A 33 4.85 0.84 6.59
N HIS A 34 3.99 0.85 5.57
CA HIS A 34 4.32 0.36 4.23
C HIS A 34 5.50 1.10 3.59
N THR A 35 5.65 2.40 3.86
CA THR A 35 6.79 3.22 3.42
C THR A 35 8.12 2.71 3.97
N SER A 36 8.14 2.27 5.23
CA SER A 36 9.32 1.69 5.87
C SER A 36 9.67 0.34 5.24
N ALA A 37 8.67 -0.52 5.03
CA ALA A 37 8.86 -1.81 4.35
C ALA A 37 9.40 -1.64 2.92
N GLU A 38 8.83 -0.71 2.13
CA GLU A 38 9.34 -0.40 0.78
C GLU A 38 10.78 0.14 0.80
N SER A 39 11.10 1.00 1.78
CA SER A 39 12.46 1.54 1.93
C SER A 39 13.47 0.42 2.18
N VAL A 40 13.11 -0.54 3.04
CA VAL A 40 13.93 -1.74 3.30
C VAL A 40 14.03 -2.63 2.07
N ALA A 41 12.93 -2.95 1.41
CA ALA A 41 12.93 -3.74 0.19
C ALA A 41 13.83 -3.12 -0.90
N ARG A 42 13.75 -1.80 -1.10
CA ARG A 42 14.65 -1.04 -1.99
C ARG A 42 16.11 -1.13 -1.54
N GLY A 43 16.35 -1.04 -0.23
CA GLY A 43 17.66 -1.17 0.38
C GLY A 43 18.30 -2.57 0.21
N ILE A 44 17.47 -3.61 0.16
CA ILE A 44 17.89 -4.98 -0.19
C ILE A 44 18.27 -5.01 -1.68
N ASN A 45 17.36 -4.56 -2.55
CA ASN A 45 17.54 -4.61 -4.01
C ASN A 45 18.81 -3.89 -4.49
N ASN A 46 19.13 -2.74 -3.88
CA ASN A 46 20.30 -1.94 -4.24
C ASN A 46 21.57 -2.24 -3.41
N GLY A 47 21.55 -3.27 -2.55
CA GLY A 47 22.69 -3.64 -1.72
C GLY A 47 23.10 -2.60 -0.67
N ARG A 48 22.22 -1.64 -0.33
CA ARG A 48 22.44 -0.68 0.76
C ARG A 48 22.45 -1.39 2.12
N ILE A 49 21.65 -2.45 2.28
CA ILE A 49 21.71 -3.32 3.47
C ILE A 49 22.86 -4.29 3.30
N ARG A 50 23.86 -4.22 4.19
CA ARG A 50 25.14 -4.95 4.07
C ARG A 50 24.96 -6.46 3.88
N ALA A 51 24.00 -7.07 4.57
CA ALA A 51 23.71 -8.50 4.49
C ALA A 51 23.25 -8.98 3.10
N TYR A 52 22.69 -8.07 2.28
CA TYR A 52 22.11 -8.37 0.97
C TYR A 52 22.99 -7.88 -0.19
N ARG A 53 24.31 -7.89 -0.01
CA ARG A 53 25.28 -7.47 -1.04
C ARG A 53 25.81 -8.68 -1.84
N PRO A 54 26.28 -8.45 -3.08
CA PRO A 54 26.19 -7.22 -3.88
C PRO A 54 24.75 -6.89 -4.34
N ALA A 55 24.55 -5.66 -4.81
CA ALA A 55 23.29 -5.23 -5.43
C ALA A 55 22.89 -6.17 -6.57
N GLY A 56 21.60 -6.47 -6.70
CA GLY A 56 21.06 -7.37 -7.72
C GLY A 56 21.13 -8.87 -7.40
N ARG A 57 21.80 -9.32 -6.33
CA ARG A 57 21.76 -10.74 -5.90
C ARG A 57 20.46 -11.15 -5.21
N PHE A 58 19.67 -10.18 -4.78
CA PHE A 58 18.41 -10.39 -4.09
C PHE A 58 17.33 -9.52 -4.72
N GLU A 59 16.12 -10.06 -4.76
CA GLU A 59 14.91 -9.32 -5.09
C GLU A 59 14.00 -9.32 -3.86
N ALA A 60 13.64 -8.13 -3.38
CA ALA A 60 12.76 -7.92 -2.26
C ALA A 60 11.60 -7.01 -2.63
N ARG A 61 10.45 -7.31 -2.03
CA ARG A 61 9.20 -6.58 -2.22
C ARG A 61 8.50 -6.41 -0.86
N ALA A 62 7.72 -5.34 -0.75
CA ALA A 62 6.88 -5.08 0.40
C ALA A 62 5.43 -5.40 0.06
N PHE A 63 4.74 -6.06 0.97
CA PHE A 63 3.33 -6.44 0.82
C PHE A 63 2.52 -6.02 2.05
N PRO A 64 1.25 -5.63 1.89
CA PRO A 64 0.35 -5.45 3.02
C PRO A 64 0.27 -6.71 3.88
N ALA A 65 0.29 -6.53 5.19
CA ALA A 65 0.18 -7.59 6.18
C ALA A 65 -0.61 -7.09 7.39
N GLU A 66 -1.12 -8.01 8.20
CA GLU A 66 -1.67 -7.68 9.52
C GLU A 66 -0.59 -6.99 10.36
N GLY A 67 -0.93 -5.84 10.94
CA GLY A 67 0.01 -5.03 11.71
C GLY A 67 0.97 -4.16 10.88
N GLY A 68 0.81 -4.09 9.56
CA GLY A 68 1.53 -3.14 8.71
C GLY A 68 1.89 -3.67 7.33
N ALA A 69 3.18 -3.82 7.06
CA ALA A 69 3.68 -4.33 5.79
C ALA A 69 4.87 -5.27 6.00
N ALA A 70 4.82 -6.44 5.38
CA ALA A 70 5.88 -7.43 5.41
C ALA A 70 6.84 -7.24 4.23
N VAL A 71 8.13 -7.41 4.50
CA VAL A 71 9.17 -7.51 3.47
C VAL A 71 9.49 -8.98 3.25
N TRP A 72 9.42 -9.40 1.99
CA TRP A 72 9.81 -10.71 1.52
C TRP A 72 10.96 -10.54 0.53
N SER A 73 11.93 -11.45 0.57
CA SER A 73 13.10 -11.42 -0.28
C SER A 73 13.37 -12.80 -0.87
N ARG A 74 13.82 -12.87 -2.11
CA ARG A 74 14.30 -14.08 -2.75
C ARG A 74 15.72 -13.89 -3.26
N PHE A 75 16.53 -14.93 -3.14
CA PHE A 75 17.87 -14.95 -3.68
C PHE A 75 17.84 -15.28 -5.18
N THR A 76 18.41 -14.40 -6.00
CA THR A 76 18.41 -14.53 -7.47
C THR A 76 19.78 -14.85 -8.04
N ALA A 77 20.86 -14.75 -7.24
CA ALA A 77 22.24 -14.85 -7.71
C ALA A 77 22.62 -13.87 -8.85
N GLY A 78 21.81 -12.83 -9.09
CA GLY A 78 21.98 -11.93 -10.24
C GLY A 78 21.30 -12.41 -11.52
N GLU A 79 20.58 -13.53 -11.47
CA GLU A 79 19.82 -14.07 -12.59
C GLU A 79 18.42 -13.44 -12.67
N ALA A 80 17.90 -13.34 -13.89
CA ALA A 80 16.52 -12.92 -14.12
C ALA A 80 15.57 -14.10 -13.84
N LEU A 81 15.08 -14.19 -12.59
CA LEU A 81 14.05 -15.17 -12.25
C LEU A 81 12.68 -14.78 -12.84
N PRO A 82 11.81 -15.75 -13.13
CA PRO A 82 10.43 -15.46 -13.52
C PRO A 82 9.75 -14.50 -12.54
N ALA A 83 8.95 -13.59 -13.09
CA ALA A 83 8.10 -12.74 -12.27
C ALA A 83 7.15 -13.62 -11.44
N LEU A 84 7.05 -13.33 -10.15
CA LEU A 84 6.09 -14.01 -9.30
C LEU A 84 4.67 -13.61 -9.72
N PRO A 85 3.71 -14.54 -9.70
CA PRO A 85 2.32 -14.19 -9.99
C PRO A 85 1.85 -13.12 -9.00
N GLU A 86 1.15 -12.11 -9.50
CA GLU A 86 0.51 -11.11 -8.64
C GLU A 86 -0.89 -11.59 -8.19
N THR A 87 -1.50 -12.45 -9.00
CA THR A 87 -2.85 -12.98 -8.79
C THR A 87 -2.92 -14.49 -9.01
N LEU A 88 -3.96 -15.09 -8.43
CA LEU A 88 -4.35 -16.48 -8.62
C LEU A 88 -5.85 -16.54 -8.91
N THR A 89 -6.24 -17.43 -9.80
CA THR A 89 -7.65 -17.78 -10.03
C THR A 89 -7.99 -19.04 -9.23
N VAL A 90 -8.98 -18.94 -8.35
CA VAL A 90 -9.37 -20.04 -7.45
C VAL A 90 -10.87 -20.32 -7.50
N ARG A 91 -11.23 -21.59 -7.28
CA ARG A 91 -12.60 -22.08 -7.10
C ARG A 91 -12.89 -22.20 -5.62
N VAL A 92 -13.80 -21.40 -5.09
CA VAL A 92 -14.12 -21.39 -3.65
C VAL A 92 -15.61 -21.56 -3.40
N PRO A 93 -16.00 -22.22 -2.30
CA PRO A 93 -17.40 -22.31 -1.91
C PRO A 93 -17.92 -20.96 -1.41
N ASN A 94 -19.04 -20.52 -1.97
CA ASN A 94 -19.82 -19.38 -1.54
C ASN A 94 -21.14 -19.87 -0.93
N TYR A 95 -21.28 -19.68 0.37
CA TYR A 95 -22.46 -20.07 1.14
C TYR A 95 -23.56 -19.00 1.16
N GLY A 96 -23.36 -17.88 0.46
CA GLY A 96 -24.29 -16.76 0.44
C GLY A 96 -24.36 -16.01 1.79
N PRO A 97 -25.33 -15.10 1.94
CA PRO A 97 -25.55 -14.35 3.17
C PRO A 97 -26.39 -15.11 4.22
N GLN A 98 -27.01 -16.24 3.85
CA GLN A 98 -27.87 -17.01 4.76
C GLN A 98 -27.09 -17.62 5.94
N LYS A 99 -27.79 -17.82 7.05
CA LYS A 99 -27.28 -18.62 8.17
C LYS A 99 -27.44 -20.11 7.82
N GLY A 100 -26.34 -20.84 7.73
CA GLY A 100 -26.33 -22.28 7.44
C GLY A 100 -25.41 -22.62 6.27
N TYR A 101 -25.49 -23.86 5.81
CA TYR A 101 -24.65 -24.40 4.72
C TYR A 101 -25.45 -24.79 3.46
N GLU A 102 -26.76 -24.52 3.45
CA GLU A 102 -27.65 -24.86 2.34
C GLU A 102 -27.36 -24.00 1.10
N GLY A 103 -27.43 -24.60 -0.09
CA GLY A 103 -27.36 -23.88 -1.36
C GLY A 103 -25.96 -23.38 -1.71
N VAL A 104 -24.92 -24.09 -1.26
CA VAL A 104 -23.52 -23.75 -1.57
C VAL A 104 -23.29 -23.69 -3.08
N ARG A 105 -22.61 -22.63 -3.53
CA ARG A 105 -22.18 -22.46 -4.93
C ARG A 105 -20.67 -22.42 -4.99
N VAL A 106 -20.06 -23.17 -5.89
CA VAL A 106 -18.63 -22.99 -6.18
C VAL A 106 -18.49 -21.85 -7.18
N VAL A 107 -17.76 -20.81 -6.82
CA VAL A 107 -17.48 -19.65 -7.68
C VAL A 107 -16.00 -19.57 -8.01
N THR A 108 -15.69 -19.12 -9.22
CA THR A 108 -14.31 -18.85 -9.64
C THR A 108 -14.02 -17.37 -9.41
N VAL A 109 -12.97 -17.06 -8.66
CA VAL A 109 -12.59 -15.69 -8.30
C VAL A 109 -11.10 -15.46 -8.50
N GLU A 110 -10.72 -14.22 -8.81
CA GLU A 110 -9.33 -13.78 -8.82
C GLU A 110 -8.97 -13.14 -7.47
N ILE A 111 -7.85 -13.57 -6.89
CA ILE A 111 -7.31 -13.08 -5.64
C ILE A 111 -5.82 -12.78 -5.77
N SER A 112 -5.23 -12.09 -4.80
CA SER A 112 -3.80 -11.91 -4.67
C SER A 112 -3.07 -13.26 -4.61
N ALA A 113 -1.87 -13.35 -5.18
CA ALA A 113 -0.98 -14.49 -4.90
C ALA A 113 -0.37 -14.45 -3.49
N ARG A 114 -0.78 -13.47 -2.66
CA ARG A 114 -0.25 -13.24 -1.30
C ARG A 114 -1.26 -13.60 -0.23
N CYS A 115 -0.76 -14.19 0.86
CA CYS A 115 -1.49 -14.40 2.10
C CYS A 115 -1.96 -13.05 2.67
N GLN A 116 -3.24 -12.96 3.03
CA GLN A 116 -3.83 -11.72 3.57
C GLN A 116 -3.27 -11.33 4.95
N VAL A 117 -2.74 -12.30 5.69
CA VAL A 117 -2.26 -12.10 7.06
C VAL A 117 -0.83 -11.60 7.07
N CYS A 118 0.07 -12.21 6.29
CA CYS A 118 1.50 -11.90 6.36
C CYS A 118 2.14 -11.39 5.06
N GLY A 119 1.38 -11.30 3.98
CA GLY A 119 1.88 -10.90 2.66
C GLY A 119 2.80 -11.93 1.98
N GLY A 120 3.01 -13.10 2.57
CA GLY A 120 3.80 -14.19 1.99
C GLY A 120 3.13 -14.85 0.78
N PRO A 121 3.87 -15.62 -0.04
CA PRO A 121 3.27 -16.33 -1.17
C PRO A 121 2.21 -17.32 -0.71
N ARG A 122 1.12 -17.42 -1.47
CA ARG A 122 0.14 -18.50 -1.30
C ARG A 122 0.71 -19.82 -1.80
N GLY A 123 0.25 -20.91 -1.20
CA GLY A 123 0.63 -22.26 -1.57
C GLY A 123 0.13 -22.66 -2.96
N GLU A 124 0.60 -23.81 -3.43
CA GLU A 124 0.11 -24.41 -4.66
C GLU A 124 -1.36 -24.84 -4.52
N LEU A 125 -2.17 -24.55 -5.54
CA LEU A 125 -3.58 -24.90 -5.57
C LEU A 125 -3.74 -26.39 -5.88
N ARG A 126 -4.55 -27.09 -5.09
CA ARG A 126 -4.93 -28.48 -5.30
C ARG A 126 -6.46 -28.63 -5.30
N PRO A 127 -7.03 -29.47 -6.18
CA PRO A 127 -8.46 -29.76 -6.13
C PRO A 127 -8.80 -30.50 -4.84
N ASP A 128 -9.86 -30.07 -4.17
CA ASP A 128 -10.41 -30.68 -2.97
C ASP A 128 -11.90 -30.95 -3.19
N THR A 129 -12.33 -32.19 -2.97
CA THR A 129 -13.73 -32.59 -3.13
C THR A 129 -14.43 -32.58 -1.79
N PHE A 130 -15.59 -31.93 -1.71
CA PHE A 130 -16.39 -31.89 -0.50
C PHE A 130 -17.87 -32.17 -0.82
N ARG A 131 -18.61 -32.74 0.14
CA ARG A 131 -20.04 -33.05 -0.03
C ARG A 131 -20.90 -32.12 0.81
N ARG A 132 -21.91 -31.51 0.18
CA ARG A 132 -22.93 -30.66 0.81
C ARG A 132 -24.28 -30.89 0.13
N ASP A 133 -25.34 -30.87 0.92
CA ASP A 133 -26.72 -31.07 0.44
C ASP A 133 -26.88 -32.34 -0.43
N GLY A 134 -26.16 -33.41 -0.07
CA GLY A 134 -26.14 -34.66 -0.84
C GLY A 134 -25.35 -34.62 -2.16
N VAL A 135 -24.85 -33.46 -2.58
CA VAL A 135 -24.10 -33.23 -3.82
C VAL A 135 -22.60 -33.11 -3.54
N SER A 136 -21.79 -33.67 -4.42
CA SER A 136 -20.32 -33.52 -4.39
C SER A 136 -19.90 -32.30 -5.20
N HIS A 137 -19.06 -31.47 -4.60
CA HIS A 137 -18.50 -30.25 -5.20
C HIS A 137 -16.97 -30.31 -5.18
N VAL A 138 -16.33 -29.62 -6.12
CA VAL A 138 -14.87 -29.47 -6.18
C VAL A 138 -14.52 -28.00 -5.93
N ARG A 139 -13.59 -27.74 -5.03
CA ARG A 139 -13.00 -26.43 -4.74
C ARG A 139 -11.48 -26.52 -4.84
N ASP A 140 -10.80 -25.38 -4.81
CA ASP A 140 -9.34 -25.33 -4.67
C ASP A 140 -8.97 -25.16 -3.19
N ALA A 141 -8.06 -26.00 -2.71
CA ALA A 141 -7.42 -25.90 -1.41
C ALA A 141 -5.92 -25.60 -1.62
N TRP A 142 -5.28 -24.99 -0.64
CA TRP A 142 -3.84 -24.75 -0.65
C TRP A 142 -3.33 -24.60 0.77
N ASP A 143 -2.06 -24.88 0.94
CA ASP A 143 -1.37 -24.77 2.22
C ASP A 143 -0.30 -23.68 2.10
N ASN A 144 -0.50 -22.56 2.80
CA ASN A 144 0.43 -21.44 2.71
C ASN A 144 1.76 -21.80 3.40
N PRO A 145 2.93 -21.60 2.78
CA PRO A 145 4.23 -21.84 3.42
C PRO A 145 4.44 -21.03 4.71
N CYS A 146 3.75 -19.90 4.84
CA CYS A 146 3.77 -19.07 6.05
C CYS A 146 2.96 -19.65 7.24
N GLY A 147 2.23 -20.74 7.04
CA GLY A 147 1.42 -21.42 8.06
C GLY A 147 0.04 -20.80 8.33
N HIS A 148 -0.30 -19.65 7.73
CA HIS A 148 -1.63 -19.05 7.88
C HIS A 148 -2.66 -19.74 6.98
N ALA A 149 -3.82 -20.10 7.54
CA ALA A 149 -4.94 -20.61 6.76
C ALA A 149 -5.68 -19.45 6.06
N ASP A 150 -6.06 -19.65 4.79
CA ASP A 150 -6.96 -18.75 4.08
C ASP A 150 -8.41 -19.24 4.25
N GLU A 151 -9.20 -18.51 5.04
CA GLU A 151 -10.62 -18.78 5.13
C GLU A 151 -11.32 -18.38 3.83
N TYR A 152 -12.10 -19.26 3.21
CA TYR A 152 -12.81 -18.95 1.96
C TYR A 152 -13.71 -17.71 2.05
N LYS A 153 -14.26 -17.39 3.23
CA LYS A 153 -15.01 -16.15 3.45
C LYS A 153 -14.12 -14.91 3.27
N ALA A 154 -12.90 -14.94 3.80
CA ALA A 154 -11.93 -13.87 3.66
C ALA A 154 -11.41 -13.76 2.21
N VAL A 155 -11.26 -14.90 1.52
CA VAL A 155 -10.92 -14.98 0.08
C VAL A 155 -12.00 -14.33 -0.78
N LEU A 156 -13.28 -14.63 -0.54
CA LEU A 156 -14.40 -13.99 -1.23
C LEU A 156 -14.46 -12.48 -0.98
N ALA A 157 -14.21 -12.05 0.26
CA ALA A 157 -14.13 -10.62 0.58
C ALA A 157 -12.96 -9.93 -0.14
N GLU A 158 -11.83 -10.62 -0.32
CA GLU A 158 -10.70 -10.15 -1.12
C GLU A 158 -11.08 -9.93 -2.58
N ALA A 159 -11.67 -10.95 -3.19
CA ALA A 159 -12.07 -10.93 -4.59
C ALA A 159 -13.03 -9.76 -4.85
N ARG A 160 -13.97 -9.54 -3.93
CA ARG A 160 -14.88 -8.41 -3.98
C ARG A 160 -14.15 -7.07 -3.91
N ARG A 161 -13.22 -6.88 -2.96
CA ARG A 161 -12.40 -5.66 -2.88
C ARG A 161 -11.63 -5.41 -4.18
N ARG A 162 -11.07 -6.45 -4.80
CA ARG A 162 -10.38 -6.32 -6.09
C ARG A 162 -11.33 -5.91 -7.22
N GLN A 163 -12.51 -6.52 -7.30
CA GLN A 163 -13.53 -6.20 -8.31
C GLN A 163 -14.07 -4.77 -8.18
N GLU A 164 -14.24 -4.29 -6.94
CA GLU A 164 -14.66 -2.91 -6.66
C GLU A 164 -13.55 -1.89 -6.99
N GLY A 165 -12.40 -2.33 -7.49
CA GLY A 165 -11.26 -1.48 -7.81
C GLY A 165 -10.65 -0.86 -6.56
N TYR A 166 -10.83 -1.49 -5.39
CA TYR A 166 -10.25 -0.99 -4.15
C TYR A 166 -8.74 -0.89 -4.36
N PRO A 167 -8.15 0.32 -4.30
CA PRO A 167 -6.79 0.53 -4.73
C PRO A 167 -5.87 -0.30 -3.83
N THR A 168 -5.28 -1.35 -4.41
CA THR A 168 -4.25 -2.18 -3.77
C THR A 168 -2.89 -1.47 -3.73
N GLY A 169 -2.78 -0.33 -4.42
CA GLY A 169 -1.70 0.63 -4.26
C GLY A 169 -2.07 1.72 -3.26
N ARG A 170 -1.09 2.48 -2.78
CA ARG A 170 -1.33 3.72 -2.02
C ARG A 170 -2.43 4.49 -2.73
N SER A 171 -3.58 4.70 -2.10
CA SER A 171 -4.55 5.67 -2.59
C SER A 171 -3.74 6.92 -2.86
N ARG A 172 -3.84 7.50 -4.06
CA ARG A 172 -3.00 8.63 -4.48
C ARG A 172 -3.24 9.89 -3.63
N GLY A 173 -3.86 9.78 -2.45
CA GLY A 173 -4.41 10.86 -1.66
C GLY A 173 -5.67 11.44 -2.32
N PRO A 174 -6.27 12.46 -1.70
CA PRO A 174 -7.29 13.28 -2.35
C PRO A 174 -6.73 13.85 -3.66
N VAL A 175 -7.57 14.01 -4.69
CA VAL A 175 -7.16 14.73 -5.91
C VAL A 175 -6.72 16.13 -5.51
N LEU A 176 -5.55 16.56 -5.98
CA LEU A 176 -5.10 17.94 -5.77
C LEU A 176 -5.82 18.82 -6.77
N ALA A 177 -6.77 19.59 -6.29
CA ALA A 177 -7.51 20.59 -7.06
C ALA A 177 -7.83 21.74 -6.12
N GLY A 178 -7.69 22.97 -6.62
CA GLY A 178 -8.03 24.15 -5.85
C GLY A 178 -9.51 24.16 -5.46
N VAL A 179 -9.81 24.69 -4.28
CA VAL A 179 -11.17 24.77 -3.75
C VAL A 179 -11.93 25.89 -4.46
N GLU A 180 -13.15 25.62 -4.91
CA GLU A 180 -13.96 26.64 -5.58
C GLU A 180 -14.30 27.79 -4.62
N GLY A 181 -14.00 29.03 -5.02
CA GLY A 181 -14.12 30.22 -4.17
C GLY A 181 -12.98 30.41 -3.16
N GLY A 182 -12.03 29.47 -3.09
CA GLY A 182 -10.85 29.54 -2.24
C GLY A 182 -9.82 30.57 -2.71
N ALA A 183 -9.12 31.20 -1.76
CA ALA A 183 -8.07 32.18 -2.03
C ALA A 183 -6.80 31.54 -2.62
N TYR A 184 -6.55 30.26 -2.32
CA TYR A 184 -5.38 29.53 -2.79
C TYR A 184 -5.65 28.62 -3.99
N ARG A 185 -6.81 28.73 -4.63
CA ARG A 185 -7.21 27.85 -5.75
C ARG A 185 -6.15 27.74 -6.85
N ALA A 186 -5.70 28.88 -7.39
CA ALA A 186 -4.71 28.92 -8.47
C ALA A 186 -3.35 28.34 -8.05
N ALA A 187 -2.91 28.64 -6.83
CA ALA A 187 -1.70 28.06 -6.25
C ALA A 187 -1.76 26.53 -6.11
N VAL A 188 -2.90 25.99 -5.64
CA VAL A 188 -3.11 24.55 -5.54
C VAL A 188 -3.07 23.88 -6.91
N ASP A 189 -3.73 24.48 -7.92
CA ASP A 189 -3.73 23.95 -9.29
C ASP A 189 -2.32 23.95 -9.91
N LEU A 190 -1.51 24.99 -9.63
CA LEU A 190 -0.10 25.05 -10.05
C LEU A 190 0.73 23.94 -9.39
N ILE A 191 0.58 23.73 -8.07
CA ILE A 191 1.27 22.64 -7.37
C ILE A 191 0.80 21.28 -7.91
N ALA A 192 -0.50 21.13 -8.19
CA ALA A 192 -1.07 19.89 -8.73
C ALA A 192 -0.45 19.53 -10.09
N ALA A 193 -0.27 20.52 -10.97
CA ALA A 193 0.40 20.34 -12.27
C ALA A 193 1.87 19.93 -12.10
N GLU A 194 2.59 20.55 -11.17
CA GLU A 194 3.99 20.21 -10.88
C GLU A 194 4.13 18.82 -10.25
N VAL A 195 3.21 18.42 -9.37
CA VAL A 195 3.18 17.06 -8.78
C VAL A 195 2.83 16.01 -9.83
N ALA A 196 2.00 16.35 -10.83
CA ALA A 196 1.68 15.46 -11.94
C ALA A 196 2.88 15.22 -12.86
N SER A 197 3.72 16.24 -13.09
CA SER A 197 4.96 16.10 -13.86
C SER A 197 6.07 15.42 -13.06
N TRP A 198 6.19 15.73 -11.76
CA TRP A 198 7.19 15.15 -10.87
C TRP A 198 6.62 14.80 -9.48
N PRO A 199 6.21 13.54 -9.25
CA PRO A 199 5.53 13.13 -8.01
C PRO A 199 6.32 13.31 -6.71
N TRP A 200 7.64 13.54 -6.82
CA TRP A 200 8.56 13.66 -5.69
C TRP A 200 8.99 15.11 -5.42
N VAL A 201 8.31 16.09 -6.02
CA VAL A 201 8.60 17.51 -5.81
C VAL A 201 8.35 17.92 -4.36
N THR A 202 9.27 18.70 -3.80
CA THR A 202 9.24 19.16 -2.40
C THR A 202 8.58 20.53 -2.29
N ALA A 203 8.06 20.86 -1.10
CA ALA A 203 7.52 22.19 -0.83
C ALA A 203 8.56 23.30 -1.06
N LEU A 204 9.84 23.02 -0.78
CA LEU A 204 10.92 23.97 -1.03
C LEU A 204 11.04 24.36 -2.51
N ARG A 205 10.74 23.43 -3.42
CA ARG A 205 10.83 23.68 -4.86
C ARG A 205 9.61 24.41 -5.41
N VAL A 206 8.43 24.26 -4.80
CA VAL A 206 7.21 24.94 -5.26
C VAL A 206 7.07 26.36 -4.74
N ILE A 207 7.74 26.74 -3.65
CA ILE A 207 7.74 28.15 -3.17
C ILE A 207 8.16 29.16 -4.26
N PRO A 208 9.34 29.04 -4.90
CA PRO A 208 9.73 29.99 -5.95
C PRO A 208 8.85 29.89 -7.21
N LEU A 209 8.20 28.74 -7.44
CA LEU A 209 7.22 28.58 -8.52
C LEU A 209 5.97 29.44 -8.25
N LEU A 210 5.47 29.42 -7.01
CA LEU A 210 4.32 30.23 -6.58
C LEU A 210 4.65 31.73 -6.62
N GLU A 211 5.83 32.12 -6.12
CA GLU A 211 6.30 33.51 -6.17
C GLU A 211 6.35 34.02 -7.62
N LYS A 212 6.93 33.23 -8.54
CA LYS A 212 7.01 33.58 -9.96
C LYS A 212 5.63 33.69 -10.62
N ALA A 213 4.65 32.94 -10.14
CA ALA A 213 3.28 32.98 -10.62
C ALA A 213 2.45 34.14 -10.03
N GLY A 214 3.01 34.91 -9.09
CA GLY A 214 2.30 36.00 -8.38
C GLY A 214 1.48 35.53 -7.19
N GLU A 215 1.59 34.27 -6.79
CA GLU A 215 0.84 33.64 -5.70
C GLU A 215 1.56 33.80 -4.34
N GLN A 216 1.91 35.05 -3.98
CA GLN A 216 2.76 35.33 -2.81
C GLN A 216 2.15 34.84 -1.49
N ALA A 217 0.85 35.06 -1.29
CA ALA A 217 0.16 34.61 -0.07
C ALA A 217 0.25 33.08 0.12
N ALA A 218 0.17 32.32 -0.98
CA ALA A 218 0.34 30.87 -0.95
C ALA A 218 1.79 30.49 -0.66
N ALA A 219 2.77 31.15 -1.27
CA ALA A 219 4.20 30.93 -1.01
C ALA A 219 4.56 31.13 0.47
N ASP A 220 4.04 32.20 1.08
CA ASP A 220 4.23 32.51 2.50
C ASP A 220 3.57 31.45 3.39
N ALA A 221 2.35 31.03 3.06
CA ALA A 221 1.62 29.99 3.78
C ALA A 221 2.36 28.63 3.73
N VAL A 222 2.88 28.24 2.57
CA VAL A 222 3.69 27.01 2.41
C VAL A 222 5.00 27.10 3.18
N THR A 223 5.65 28.27 3.19
CA THR A 223 6.89 28.51 3.96
C THR A 223 6.65 28.32 5.46
N ARG A 224 5.56 28.89 5.99
CA ARG A 224 5.17 28.74 7.40
C ARG A 224 4.82 27.29 7.73
N PHE A 225 3.98 26.64 6.92
CA PHE A 225 3.61 25.23 7.10
C PHE A 225 4.86 24.32 7.19
N ARG A 226 5.85 24.58 6.34
CA ARG A 226 7.13 23.87 6.32
C ARG A 226 7.97 24.13 7.57
N ALA A 227 8.00 25.36 8.08
CA ALA A 227 8.74 25.71 9.29
C ALA A 227 8.15 25.06 10.55
N GLU A 228 6.81 24.96 10.61
CA GLU A 228 6.09 24.35 11.74
C GLU A 228 6.22 22.82 11.78
N HIS A 229 6.35 22.16 10.62
CA HIS A 229 6.59 20.72 10.57
C HIS A 229 8.07 20.44 10.80
N GLY A 230 8.44 20.08 12.03
CA GLY A 230 9.81 19.95 12.57
C GLY A 230 10.82 19.07 11.81
N SER A 231 10.46 18.50 10.67
CA SER A 231 11.40 17.89 9.73
C SER A 231 11.94 18.86 8.67
N GLY A 232 11.37 20.08 8.52
CA GLY A 232 11.85 21.22 7.72
C GLY A 232 12.18 20.95 6.24
N SER A 233 13.10 20.04 5.93
CA SER A 233 13.49 19.63 4.59
C SER A 233 12.55 18.63 3.91
N ASN A 234 11.71 17.91 4.66
CA ASN A 234 10.95 16.76 4.12
C ASN A 234 9.48 17.01 3.78
N THR A 235 9.00 18.26 3.83
CA THR A 235 7.62 18.58 3.44
C THR A 235 7.43 18.40 1.93
N SER A 236 6.56 17.47 1.53
CA SER A 236 6.24 17.26 0.11
C SER A 236 5.40 18.41 -0.44
N ALA A 237 5.50 18.69 -1.75
CA ALA A 237 4.62 19.66 -2.40
C ALA A 237 3.15 19.26 -2.32
N ARG A 238 2.86 17.95 -2.37
CA ARG A 238 1.51 17.41 -2.14
C ARG A 238 0.96 17.82 -0.77
N SER A 239 1.75 17.65 0.29
CA SER A 239 1.34 18.05 1.64
C SER A 239 1.08 19.56 1.73
N ALA A 240 1.92 20.36 1.07
CA ALA A 240 1.72 21.81 0.99
C ALA A 240 0.42 22.18 0.26
N ALA A 241 0.10 21.54 -0.87
CA ALA A 241 -1.16 21.75 -1.58
C ALA A 241 -2.39 21.37 -0.73
N LEU A 242 -2.34 20.21 -0.05
CA LEU A 242 -3.42 19.78 0.85
C LEU A 242 -3.62 20.76 2.02
N TYR A 243 -2.54 21.35 2.54
CA TYR A 243 -2.63 22.40 3.55
C TYR A 243 -3.32 23.66 3.03
N LEU A 244 -2.97 24.13 1.83
CA LEU A 244 -3.63 25.29 1.21
C LEU A 244 -5.12 25.03 0.96
N MET A 245 -5.48 23.83 0.46
CA MET A 245 -6.88 23.41 0.31
C MET A 245 -7.64 23.46 1.65
N HIS A 246 -7.02 22.95 2.72
CA HIS A 246 -7.61 23.01 4.05
C HIS A 246 -7.84 24.45 4.53
N CYS A 247 -6.89 25.36 4.30
CA CYS A 247 -7.07 26.77 4.64
C CYS A 247 -8.24 27.42 3.89
N ASP A 248 -8.41 27.11 2.60
CA ASP A 248 -9.54 27.60 1.81
C ASP A 248 -10.87 27.06 2.33
N GLU A 249 -10.95 25.75 2.61
CA GLU A 249 -12.15 25.12 3.17
C GLU A 249 -12.56 25.74 4.51
N GLU A 250 -11.61 25.98 5.42
CA GLU A 250 -11.90 26.60 6.72
C GLU A 250 -12.35 28.06 6.58
N ALA A 251 -11.73 28.82 5.68
CA ALA A 251 -12.14 30.20 5.40
C ALA A 251 -13.57 30.29 4.84
N LEU A 252 -13.93 29.40 3.91
CA LEU A 252 -15.27 29.34 3.33
C LEU A 252 -16.32 28.93 4.36
N LYS A 253 -16.02 27.94 5.23
CA LYS A 253 -16.90 27.56 6.34
C LYS A 253 -17.14 28.73 7.29
N ALA A 254 -16.09 29.46 7.67
CA ALA A 254 -16.21 30.62 8.55
C ALA A 254 -17.09 31.73 7.94
N ALA A 255 -16.92 32.03 6.65
CA ALA A 255 -17.73 33.02 5.95
C ALA A 255 -19.23 32.62 5.87
N ALA A 256 -19.51 31.33 5.68
CA ALA A 256 -20.88 30.81 5.68
C ALA A 256 -21.56 30.97 7.04
N THR A 257 -20.84 30.75 8.15
CA THR A 257 -21.38 30.93 9.51
C THR A 257 -21.71 32.40 9.80
N THR A 258 -20.86 33.36 9.42
CA THR A 258 -21.12 34.79 9.66
C THR A 258 -22.34 35.30 8.90
N THR A 259 -22.68 34.70 7.76
CA THR A 259 -23.82 35.12 6.92
C THR A 259 -25.18 34.62 7.47
N GLY A 260 -25.19 33.57 8.30
CA GLY A 260 -26.41 32.93 8.78
C GLY A 260 -27.10 33.58 9.99
N ASP A 261 -26.43 34.50 10.69
CA ASP A 261 -26.89 35.08 11.98
C ASP A 261 -27.56 36.46 11.86
N VAL A 262 -27.83 36.95 10.65
CA VAL A 262 -28.63 38.16 10.44
C VAL A 262 -30.10 37.76 10.25
N LYS A 263 -30.81 37.55 11.35
CA LYS A 263 -32.29 37.45 11.39
C LYS A 263 -32.89 38.57 12.23
#